data_AF-A0A2A2QRJ1-F1
#
_entry.id   AF-A0A2A2QRJ1-F1
#
_cell.length_a   1.000
_cell.length_b   1.000
_cell.length_c   1.000
_cell.angle_alpha   90.00
_cell.angle_beta   90.00
_cell.angle_gamma   90.00
#
_symmetry.space_group_name_H-M   'P 1'
#
loop_
_entity.id
_entity.type
_entity.pdbx_description
1 polymer ?
#
loop_
_entity_poly.entity_id
_entity_poly.type
_entity_poly.pdbx_seq_one_letter_code
_entity_poly.pdbx_strand_id
1 'polypeptide(L)'
;MEEPTYYEPAAEPKNSRLKTLIARMGLGAFTISLIVHAIFIVLAIFYFVKWVEPKQEKVDFLPGGGGGGGAGGETAHKVQQQMKQRMMTSTAVSKRIASTSNTAAFTLPDSSNELMDPGLPMDVGAAQMGSGGGEGGGRGTGKGTGTGSGTGPGKGMGEGQLGIGALIPTIMKGRCTDNERSLMLREAGGTDQVEVAVKKSLAWFKSKQNPDGSWGRSHNVAMTGLTLLCFLGHCEGTQSNEYGDTVSKGIAFLLDKSLKHNGMMASQFGGNSWVYEHAIATYALSEALTFSRGLQFPIPELESAVQKAATLIITGQTKEGGWDYGYADKGRNDLSVVGWQMQALKAAKASGVKLENFDRTIRKATDWLADTAYLGDGKFAYSGAGANPGMTAVGSLCLQQWDKAKASPSGKV
;
A
#
# COMPACT_ATOMS: atom_id res chain seq x y z
N MET A 1 -104.06 10.05 -48.45
CA MET A 1 -102.86 9.23 -48.17
C MET A 1 -101.68 10.17 -48.24
N GLU A 2 -101.16 10.55 -47.08
CA GLU A 2 -99.76 10.91 -46.79
C GLU A 2 -99.73 11.31 -45.30
N GLU A 3 -99.05 10.51 -44.48
CA GLU A 3 -98.89 10.75 -43.04
C GLU A 3 -97.84 11.85 -42.80
N PRO A 4 -98.02 12.73 -41.79
CA PRO A 4 -97.00 13.70 -41.42
C PRO A 4 -95.86 13.03 -40.66
N THR A 5 -94.64 13.21 -41.16
CA THR A 5 -93.39 12.76 -40.52
C THR A 5 -93.09 13.61 -39.28
N TYR A 6 -93.08 12.97 -38.11
CA TYR A 6 -92.61 13.58 -36.86
C TYR A 6 -91.08 13.55 -36.81
N TYR A 7 -90.45 14.71 -36.61
CA TYR A 7 -89.03 14.80 -36.30
C TYR A 7 -88.84 14.64 -34.79
N GLU A 8 -88.15 13.58 -34.37
CA GLU A 8 -87.77 13.35 -32.98
C GLU A 8 -86.48 14.14 -32.68
N PRO A 9 -86.42 14.99 -31.62
CA PRO A 9 -85.21 15.72 -31.29
C PRO A 9 -84.14 14.74 -30.77
N ALA A 10 -82.92 14.86 -31.30
CA ALA A 10 -81.77 14.06 -30.89
C ALA A 10 -81.49 14.22 -29.38
N ALA A 11 -81.32 13.10 -28.69
CA ALA A 11 -81.02 13.06 -27.26
C ALA A 11 -79.70 13.79 -26.94
N GLU A 12 -79.74 14.69 -25.95
CA GLU A 12 -78.53 15.31 -25.39
C GLU A 12 -77.59 14.24 -24.80
N PRO A 13 -76.27 14.32 -25.04
CA PRO A 13 -75.34 13.39 -24.43
C PRO A 13 -75.29 13.61 -22.92
N LYS A 14 -75.58 12.55 -22.14
CA LYS A 14 -75.37 12.51 -20.68
C LYS A 14 -73.90 12.81 -20.37
N ASN A 15 -73.58 14.06 -20.07
CA ASN A 15 -72.29 14.43 -19.51
C ASN A 15 -72.10 13.69 -18.19
N SER A 16 -71.08 12.83 -18.12
CA SER A 16 -70.79 12.07 -16.91
C SER A 16 -70.39 13.06 -15.81
N ARG A 17 -71.14 13.07 -14.71
CA ARG A 17 -70.89 13.95 -13.54
C ARG A 17 -69.45 13.83 -13.02
N LEU A 18 -68.77 12.73 -13.34
CA LEU A 18 -67.37 12.48 -13.02
C LEU A 18 -66.40 13.39 -13.79
N LYS A 19 -66.64 13.65 -15.08
CA LYS A 19 -65.81 14.56 -15.89
C LYS A 19 -65.91 16.00 -15.41
N THR A 20 -67.10 16.43 -14.98
CA THR A 20 -67.34 17.77 -14.44
C THR A 20 -66.77 17.95 -13.03
N LEU A 21 -66.68 16.88 -12.23
CA LEU A 21 -66.06 16.89 -10.91
C LEU A 21 -64.52 17.00 -11.00
N ILE A 22 -63.90 16.24 -11.92
CA ILE A 22 -62.45 16.28 -12.16
C ILE A 22 -61.99 17.65 -12.67
N ALA A 23 -62.79 18.30 -13.52
CA ALA A 23 -62.53 19.66 -13.99
C ALA A 23 -62.67 20.73 -12.88
N ARG A 24 -63.57 20.52 -11.91
CA ARG A 24 -63.82 21.46 -10.80
C ARG A 24 -62.80 21.36 -9.66
N MET A 25 -62.12 20.22 -9.48
CA MET A 25 -61.16 20.02 -8.39
C MET A 25 -59.72 20.43 -8.75
N GLY A 26 -59.45 20.96 -9.94
CA GLY A 26 -58.11 21.40 -10.35
C GLY A 26 -57.08 20.27 -10.44
N LEU A 27 -57.50 19.00 -10.35
CA LEU A 27 -56.61 17.83 -10.30
C LEU A 27 -55.73 17.69 -11.54
N GLY A 28 -56.19 18.22 -12.68
CA GLY A 28 -55.41 18.25 -13.92
C GLY A 28 -54.17 19.16 -13.85
N ALA A 29 -54.28 20.33 -13.19
CA ALA A 29 -53.12 21.21 -13.00
C ALA A 29 -52.14 20.64 -11.98
N PHE A 30 -52.65 19.93 -10.96
CA PHE A 30 -51.83 19.25 -9.97
C PHE A 30 -51.01 18.08 -10.57
N THR A 31 -51.62 17.25 -11.41
CA THR A 31 -50.90 16.15 -12.08
C THR A 31 -49.87 16.67 -13.09
N ILE A 32 -50.18 17.73 -13.83
CA ILE A 32 -49.21 18.40 -14.72
C ILE A 32 -48.03 18.96 -13.91
N SER A 33 -48.28 19.61 -12.77
CA SER A 33 -47.23 20.13 -11.90
C SER A 33 -46.30 19.02 -11.37
N LEU A 34 -46.86 17.87 -11.00
CA LEU A 34 -46.11 16.72 -10.48
C LEU A 34 -45.22 16.10 -11.57
N ILE A 35 -45.71 16.03 -12.81
CA ILE A 35 -44.93 15.57 -13.97
C ILE A 35 -43.79 16.54 -14.28
N VAL A 36 -44.04 17.86 -14.26
CA VAL A 36 -43.02 18.88 -14.52
C VAL A 36 -41.91 18.81 -13.47
N HIS A 37 -42.25 18.67 -12.18
CA HIS A 37 -41.25 18.51 -11.12
C HIS A 37 -40.45 17.22 -11.25
N ALA A 38 -41.09 16.10 -11.62
CA ALA A 38 -40.38 14.84 -11.86
C ALA A 38 -39.36 14.97 -13.01
N ILE A 39 -39.72 15.68 -14.09
CA ILE A 39 -38.79 15.96 -15.21
C ILE A 39 -37.62 16.82 -14.74
N PHE A 40 -37.86 17.88 -13.96
CA PHE A 40 -36.78 18.70 -13.42
C PHE A 40 -35.84 17.92 -12.50
N ILE A 41 -36.36 17.00 -11.68
CA ILE A 41 -35.55 16.13 -10.82
C ILE A 41 -34.66 15.20 -11.67
N VAL A 42 -35.20 14.58 -12.72
CA VAL A 42 -34.42 13.70 -13.61
C VAL A 42 -33.33 14.48 -14.35
N LEU A 43 -33.65 15.69 -14.84
CA LEU A 43 -32.67 16.57 -15.48
C LEU A 43 -31.59 17.03 -14.50
N ALA A 44 -31.97 17.37 -13.26
CA ALA A 44 -31.02 17.72 -12.20
C ALA A 44 -30.08 16.57 -11.88
N ILE A 45 -30.59 15.33 -11.74
CA ILE A 45 -29.78 14.13 -11.52
C ILE A 45 -28.81 13.92 -12.70
N PHE A 46 -29.29 14.01 -13.95
CA PHE A 46 -28.45 13.86 -15.13
C PHE A 46 -27.33 14.90 -15.18
N TYR A 47 -27.64 16.17 -14.86
CA TYR A 47 -26.66 17.25 -14.83
C TYR A 47 -25.67 17.08 -13.68
N PHE A 48 -26.12 16.63 -12.51
CA PHE A 48 -25.27 16.39 -11.35
C PHE A 48 -24.29 15.22 -11.58
N VAL A 49 -24.73 14.12 -12.20
CA VAL A 49 -23.85 13.00 -12.58
C VAL A 49 -22.81 13.45 -13.62
N LYS A 50 -23.19 14.32 -14.57
CA LYS A 50 -22.27 14.89 -15.56
C LYS A 50 -21.25 15.89 -14.98
N TRP A 51 -21.57 16.52 -13.84
CA TRP A 51 -20.73 17.58 -13.24
C TRP A 51 -19.82 17.05 -12.12
N VAL A 52 -20.22 15.96 -11.44
CA VAL A 52 -19.44 15.36 -10.33
C VAL A 52 -18.36 14.37 -10.82
N GLU A 53 -18.45 13.89 -12.07
CA GLU A 53 -17.33 13.16 -12.69
C GLU A 53 -16.44 14.15 -13.48
N PRO A 54 -15.35 14.69 -12.89
CA PRO A 54 -14.37 15.42 -13.70
C PRO A 54 -13.84 14.46 -14.77
N LYS A 55 -13.67 14.95 -16.01
CA LYS A 55 -12.92 14.23 -17.04
C LYS A 55 -11.60 13.78 -16.42
N GLN A 56 -11.44 12.47 -16.21
CA GLN A 56 -10.16 11.94 -15.76
C GLN A 56 -9.15 12.22 -16.87
N GLU A 57 -8.21 13.14 -16.62
CA GLU A 57 -7.00 13.18 -17.43
C GLU A 57 -6.28 11.85 -17.25
N LYS A 58 -5.99 11.19 -18.37
CA LYS A 58 -5.12 10.01 -18.36
C LYS A 58 -3.78 10.45 -17.81
N VAL A 59 -3.46 9.98 -16.61
CA VAL A 59 -2.11 10.08 -16.05
C VAL A 59 -1.24 9.14 -16.86
N ASP A 60 -0.40 9.70 -17.73
CA ASP A 60 0.56 8.96 -18.52
C ASP A 60 1.81 8.72 -17.65
N PHE A 61 2.02 7.47 -17.23
CA PHE A 61 3.12 7.09 -16.35
C PHE A 61 4.43 6.83 -17.11
N LEU A 62 4.53 7.26 -18.37
CA LEU A 62 5.73 7.10 -19.16
C LEU A 62 6.61 8.37 -19.06
N PRO A 63 7.90 8.24 -18.70
CA PRO A 63 8.85 9.32 -18.91
C PRO A 63 8.94 9.61 -20.41
N GLY A 64 8.81 10.89 -20.77
CA GLY A 64 8.64 11.37 -22.14
C GLY A 64 9.52 10.68 -23.19
N GLY A 65 8.89 9.83 -24.00
CA GLY A 65 9.34 9.42 -25.33
C GLY A 65 8.50 10.18 -26.35
N GLY A 66 9.18 10.95 -27.22
CA GLY A 66 8.55 12.01 -28.00
C GLY A 66 7.62 11.60 -29.14
N GLY A 67 6.92 12.62 -29.66
CA GLY A 67 6.36 12.64 -31.00
C GLY A 67 4.86 12.95 -31.07
N GLY A 68 4.52 14.13 -31.60
CA GLY A 68 3.15 14.41 -32.08
C GLY A 68 2.73 15.86 -31.89
N GLY A 69 2.84 16.66 -32.96
CA GLY A 69 2.56 18.09 -32.97
C GLY A 69 1.09 18.45 -32.77
N GLY A 70 0.88 19.58 -32.10
CA GLY A 70 -0.41 20.27 -31.94
C GLY A 70 -0.19 21.64 -31.33
N ALA A 71 -0.96 22.63 -31.77
CA ALA A 71 -0.75 24.06 -31.58
C ALA A 71 -0.77 24.53 -30.11
N GLY A 72 0.37 24.37 -29.42
CA GLY A 72 0.66 24.99 -28.11
C GLY A 72 2.11 25.48 -27.99
N GLY A 73 2.86 25.46 -29.10
CA GLY A 73 4.31 25.61 -29.14
C GLY A 73 4.84 26.98 -28.70
N GLU A 74 4.06 28.06 -28.81
CA GLU A 74 4.56 29.41 -28.47
C GLU A 74 4.64 29.69 -26.96
N THR A 75 3.74 29.10 -26.16
CA THR A 75 3.76 29.26 -24.70
C THR A 75 4.85 28.39 -24.07
N ALA A 76 5.06 27.19 -24.60
CA ALA A 76 6.14 26.28 -24.19
C ALA A 76 7.53 26.85 -24.54
N HIS A 77 7.69 27.48 -25.71
CA HIS A 77 8.95 28.10 -26.09
C HIS A 77 9.33 29.28 -25.18
N LYS A 78 8.36 30.12 -24.76
CA LYS A 78 8.63 31.25 -23.87
C LYS A 78 9.03 30.81 -22.46
N VAL A 79 8.38 29.78 -21.92
CA VAL A 79 8.73 29.21 -20.60
C VAL A 79 10.10 28.52 -20.64
N GLN A 80 10.40 27.80 -21.72
CA GLN A 80 11.69 27.14 -21.92
C GLN A 80 12.82 28.16 -22.15
N GLN A 81 12.56 29.28 -22.82
CA GLN A 81 13.53 30.35 -23.04
C GLN A 81 13.78 31.17 -21.76
N GLN A 82 12.75 31.42 -20.93
CA GLN A 82 12.92 32.01 -19.59
C GLN A 82 13.68 31.08 -18.63
N MET A 83 13.46 29.76 -18.67
CA MET A 83 14.25 28.80 -17.90
C MET A 83 15.71 28.74 -18.38
N LYS A 84 15.94 28.78 -19.70
CA LYS A 84 17.29 28.81 -20.28
C LYS A 84 18.04 30.11 -19.93
N GLN A 85 17.33 31.24 -19.84
CA GLN A 85 17.91 32.52 -19.43
C GLN A 85 18.18 32.59 -17.92
N ARG A 86 17.34 31.96 -17.08
CA ARG A 86 17.59 31.76 -15.63
C ARG A 86 18.74 30.78 -15.35
N MET A 87 18.98 29.81 -16.23
CA MET A 87 20.15 28.92 -16.14
C MET A 87 21.45 29.57 -16.59
N MET A 88 21.41 30.63 -17.42
CA MET A 88 22.60 31.37 -17.87
C MET A 88 23.08 32.43 -16.87
N THR A 89 22.24 32.85 -15.91
CA THR A 89 22.60 33.82 -14.85
C THR A 89 22.83 33.19 -13.48
N SER A 90 22.60 31.89 -13.33
CA SER A 90 22.98 31.13 -12.15
C SER A 90 24.38 30.57 -12.35
N THR A 91 25.39 31.25 -11.80
CA THR A 91 26.75 30.71 -11.69
C THR A 91 26.80 29.64 -10.60
N ALA A 92 26.08 28.54 -10.78
CA ALA A 92 26.30 27.30 -10.06
C ALA A 92 27.32 26.48 -10.85
N VAL A 93 28.55 26.46 -10.34
CA VAL A 93 29.69 25.73 -10.93
C VAL A 93 29.29 24.27 -11.16
N SER A 94 29.10 23.90 -12.43
CA SER A 94 29.00 22.51 -12.85
C SER A 94 30.34 21.82 -12.59
N LYS A 95 30.42 21.02 -11.53
CA LYS A 95 31.52 20.08 -11.33
C LYS A 95 31.33 18.93 -12.31
N ARG A 96 31.90 19.05 -13.52
CA ARG A 96 32.15 17.88 -14.37
C ARG A 96 33.21 17.02 -13.68
N ILE A 97 32.82 15.86 -13.17
CA ILE A 97 33.79 14.83 -12.78
C ILE A 97 34.03 13.98 -14.03
N ALA A 98 35.01 14.38 -14.83
CA ALA A 98 35.62 13.47 -15.79
C ALA A 98 36.57 12.56 -14.99
N SER A 99 36.27 11.26 -14.94
CA SER A 99 37.20 10.28 -14.38
C SER A 99 38.22 9.90 -15.45
N THR A 100 39.47 10.30 -15.25
CA THR A 100 40.65 9.61 -15.80
C THR A 100 41.28 8.80 -14.68
N SER A 101 40.68 7.67 -14.32
CA SER A 101 41.31 6.65 -13.46
C SER A 101 40.49 5.35 -13.49
N ASN A 102 41.16 4.22 -13.73
CA ASN A 102 40.58 2.88 -13.89
C ASN A 102 40.22 2.16 -12.58
N THR A 103 40.14 2.87 -11.44
CA THR A 103 39.74 2.26 -10.16
C THR A 103 39.04 3.30 -9.29
N ALA A 104 37.70 3.32 -9.30
CA ALA A 104 36.93 4.02 -8.28
C ALA A 104 35.64 3.25 -7.99
N ALA A 105 35.61 2.61 -6.82
CA ALA A 105 34.44 1.96 -6.27
C ALA A 105 33.35 3.01 -5.97
N PHE A 106 32.13 2.72 -6.42
CA PHE A 106 30.95 3.54 -6.22
C PHE A 106 30.39 3.28 -4.82
N THR A 107 30.53 4.23 -3.90
CA THR A 107 29.87 4.18 -2.59
C THR A 107 28.50 4.84 -2.68
N LEU A 108 27.45 4.03 -2.52
CA LEU A 108 26.10 4.51 -2.20
C LEU A 108 26.07 5.04 -0.75
N PRO A 109 25.20 6.02 -0.42
CA PRO A 109 25.07 6.51 0.95
C PRO A 109 24.69 5.35 1.90
N ASP A 110 25.44 5.26 2.99
CA ASP A 110 25.39 4.19 3.97
C ASP A 110 24.06 4.20 4.72
N SER A 111 23.17 3.27 4.39
CA SER A 111 21.97 2.95 5.19
C SER A 111 22.17 1.70 6.05
N SER A 112 23.42 1.23 6.22
CA SER A 112 23.74 0.13 7.12
C SER A 112 24.34 0.69 8.41
N ASN A 113 23.65 0.48 9.55
CA ASN A 113 24.26 -0.03 10.80
C ASN A 113 23.41 0.11 12.10
N GLU A 114 22.16 0.56 12.06
CA GLU A 114 21.25 0.43 13.24
C GLU A 114 20.17 -0.65 13.10
N LEU A 115 20.10 -1.36 11.97
CA LEU A 115 18.94 -2.20 11.62
C LEU A 115 19.11 -3.71 11.82
N MET A 116 20.25 -4.18 12.34
CA MET A 116 20.53 -5.60 12.56
C MET A 116 21.37 -5.82 13.83
N ASP A 117 20.81 -5.53 15.02
CA ASP A 117 21.25 -6.16 16.26
C ASP A 117 20.03 -6.82 16.96
N PRO A 118 19.83 -8.13 16.82
CA PRO A 118 18.78 -8.88 17.51
C PRO A 118 19.26 -9.44 18.87
N GLY A 119 20.11 -8.71 19.59
CA GLY A 119 20.79 -9.18 20.79
C GLY A 119 20.53 -8.40 22.07
N LEU A 120 19.27 -8.24 22.52
CA LEU A 120 19.00 -7.95 23.93
C LEU A 120 17.91 -8.88 24.48
N PRO A 121 18.17 -9.65 25.56
CA PRO A 121 17.17 -10.50 26.18
C PRO A 121 16.12 -9.64 26.89
N MET A 122 14.86 -9.81 26.51
CA MET A 122 13.71 -9.35 27.30
C MET A 122 13.56 -10.29 28.49
N ASP A 123 14.29 -10.02 29.57
CA ASP A 123 14.05 -10.65 30.86
C ASP A 123 12.90 -9.93 31.57
N VAL A 124 11.82 -10.69 31.81
CA VAL A 124 10.62 -10.27 32.52
C VAL A 124 10.82 -10.58 33.99
N GLY A 125 11.32 -9.61 34.77
CA GLY A 125 11.54 -9.80 36.20
C GLY A 125 11.76 -8.51 36.99
N ALA A 126 10.77 -8.18 37.81
CA ALA A 126 10.83 -7.46 39.09
C ALA A 126 11.60 -6.12 39.19
N ALA A 127 10.82 -5.07 39.47
CA ALA A 127 11.12 -3.88 40.26
C ALA A 127 12.56 -3.72 40.82
N GLN A 128 13.29 -2.71 40.33
CA GLN A 128 14.22 -1.96 41.16
C GLN A 128 14.42 -0.54 40.62
N MET A 129 14.06 0.45 41.44
CA MET A 129 14.43 1.86 41.24
C MET A 129 15.96 1.99 41.19
N GLY A 130 16.49 2.71 40.20
CA GLY A 130 17.94 2.93 40.03
C GLY A 130 18.27 4.23 39.27
N SER A 131 18.40 5.31 40.04
CA SER A 131 19.18 6.56 39.82
C SER A 131 19.43 7.06 38.39
N GLY A 132 18.72 8.13 38.02
CA GLY A 132 19.18 9.08 36.99
C GLY A 132 20.33 9.93 37.51
N GLY A 133 21.46 9.89 36.81
CA GLY A 133 22.58 10.82 36.97
C GLY A 133 22.64 11.76 35.77
N GLY A 134 22.15 12.98 35.95
CA GLY A 134 22.28 14.06 34.97
C GLY A 134 22.46 15.38 35.71
N GLU A 135 23.71 15.83 35.84
CA GLU A 135 24.05 17.15 36.37
C GLU A 135 23.62 18.23 35.37
N GLY A 136 22.61 19.01 35.76
CA GLY A 136 22.20 20.24 35.06
C GLY A 136 22.21 21.40 36.04
N GLY A 137 23.32 22.13 36.08
CA GLY A 137 23.45 23.36 36.86
C GLY A 137 22.56 24.47 36.30
N GLY A 138 21.70 25.03 37.13
CA GLY A 138 20.89 26.21 36.82
C GLY A 138 20.27 26.81 38.07
N ARG A 139 20.95 27.79 38.67
CA ARG A 139 20.39 28.64 39.73
C ARG A 139 19.45 29.66 39.10
N GLY A 140 18.16 29.61 39.44
CA GLY A 140 17.19 30.67 39.15
C GLY A 140 16.34 30.94 40.38
N THR A 141 16.55 32.09 41.03
CA THR A 141 15.70 32.58 42.12
C THR A 141 14.65 33.52 41.53
N GLY A 142 13.42 33.05 41.36
CA GLY A 142 12.31 33.89 40.94
C GLY A 142 10.97 33.20 41.15
N LYS A 143 10.09 33.77 41.98
CA LYS A 143 8.68 33.40 42.04
C LYS A 143 7.93 34.23 40.99
N GLY A 144 7.39 33.58 39.96
CA GLY A 144 6.55 34.22 38.95
C GLY A 144 5.84 33.20 38.08
N THR A 145 4.52 33.36 37.93
CA THR A 145 3.65 32.59 37.03
C THR A 145 3.77 33.16 35.62
N GLY A 146 4.36 32.41 34.68
CA GLY A 146 4.48 32.84 33.28
C GLY A 146 4.71 31.67 32.34
N THR A 147 3.87 31.58 31.30
CA THR A 147 3.99 30.67 30.16
C THR A 147 5.08 31.17 29.20
N GLY A 148 5.95 30.27 28.73
CA GLY A 148 7.03 30.59 27.79
C GLY A 148 7.24 29.49 26.75
N SER A 149 7.26 29.89 25.48
CA SER A 149 7.57 29.06 24.30
C SER A 149 9.10 28.97 24.10
N GLY A 150 9.70 27.86 24.53
CA GLY A 150 11.12 27.58 24.28
C GLY A 150 11.35 27.06 22.86
N THR A 151 12.05 27.82 22.03
CA THR A 151 12.61 27.37 20.75
C THR A 151 14.04 26.88 20.99
N GLY A 152 14.17 25.59 21.31
CA GLY A 152 15.45 24.87 21.29
C GLY A 152 15.29 23.57 20.51
N PRO A 153 16.36 22.99 19.95
CA PRO A 153 16.31 21.66 19.33
C PRO A 153 16.28 20.59 20.44
N GLY A 154 15.26 20.65 21.29
CA GLY A 154 14.93 19.59 22.23
C GLY A 154 13.94 18.66 21.57
N LYS A 155 14.25 17.36 21.49
CA LYS A 155 13.24 16.31 21.27
C LYS A 155 12.30 16.28 22.48
N GLY A 156 11.40 17.25 22.57
CA GLY A 156 10.26 17.19 23.47
C GLY A 156 9.20 16.30 22.84
N MET A 157 8.82 15.23 23.53
CA MET A 157 7.58 14.53 23.20
C MET A 157 6.42 15.50 23.47
N GLY A 158 5.85 16.03 22.39
CA GLY A 158 4.61 16.80 22.46
C GLY A 158 3.51 15.92 23.04
N GLU A 159 2.84 16.45 24.06
CA GLU A 159 1.72 15.84 24.76
C GLU A 159 0.54 15.72 23.79
N GLY A 160 0.46 14.60 23.08
CA GLY A 160 -0.56 14.32 22.08
C GLY A 160 -0.45 12.89 21.57
N GLN A 161 -1.30 12.02 22.11
CA GLN A 161 -1.50 10.62 21.71
C GLN A 161 -0.31 9.69 22.02
N LEU A 162 -0.49 8.74 22.95
CA LEU A 162 0.47 7.70 23.32
C LEU A 162 1.18 7.16 22.06
N GLY A 163 2.48 7.43 21.94
CA GLY A 163 3.25 7.24 20.72
C GLY A 163 3.39 5.78 20.33
N ILE A 164 2.49 5.30 19.46
CA ILE A 164 2.52 4.00 18.77
C ILE A 164 3.91 3.64 18.19
N GLY A 165 4.73 4.63 17.82
CA GLY A 165 6.09 4.42 17.32
C GLY A 165 7.12 3.93 18.37
N ALA A 166 6.82 3.94 19.67
CA ALA A 166 7.75 3.43 20.70
C ALA A 166 7.73 1.90 20.82
N LEU A 167 6.66 1.24 20.35
CA LEU A 167 6.44 -0.19 20.56
C LEU A 167 6.59 -1.04 19.28
N ILE A 168 6.76 -0.39 18.13
CA ILE A 168 6.92 -1.04 16.82
C ILE A 168 8.42 -1.15 16.52
N PRO A 169 8.93 -2.26 15.94
CA PRO A 169 10.34 -2.38 15.58
C PRO A 169 10.84 -1.18 14.78
N THR A 170 12.09 -0.76 15.02
CA THR A 170 12.69 0.44 14.41
C THR A 170 12.51 0.52 12.89
N ILE A 171 12.57 -0.63 12.19
CA ILE A 171 12.34 -0.76 10.75
C ILE A 171 10.95 -0.32 10.27
N MET A 172 9.95 -0.35 11.15
CA MET A 172 8.56 0.04 10.85
C MET A 172 8.18 1.37 11.50
N LYS A 173 8.99 1.93 12.40
CA LYS A 173 8.63 3.14 13.16
C LYS A 173 8.37 4.37 12.28
N GLY A 174 9.22 4.62 11.29
CA GLY A 174 9.17 5.83 10.46
C GLY A 174 7.89 6.00 9.62
N ARG A 175 7.06 4.96 9.50
CA ARG A 175 5.79 5.03 8.75
C ARG A 175 4.57 5.42 9.62
N CYS A 176 4.75 5.57 10.94
CA CYS A 176 3.66 5.65 11.91
C CYS A 176 3.24 7.04 12.37
N THR A 177 4.04 8.06 12.12
CA THR A 177 3.65 9.44 12.41
C THR A 177 3.65 10.26 11.12
N ASP A 178 2.71 11.20 11.01
CA ASP A 178 2.63 12.08 9.83
C ASP A 178 3.93 12.86 9.62
N ASN A 179 4.60 13.26 10.70
CA ASN A 179 5.88 13.98 10.64
C ASN A 179 7.02 13.10 10.11
N GLU A 180 7.21 11.89 10.64
CA GLU A 180 8.26 10.98 10.18
C GLU A 180 7.99 10.54 8.74
N ARG A 181 6.74 10.22 8.39
CA ARG A 181 6.35 9.83 7.03
C ARG A 181 6.61 10.96 6.03
N SER A 182 6.24 12.19 6.37
CA SER A 182 6.48 13.36 5.53
C SER A 182 7.97 13.67 5.38
N LEU A 183 8.77 13.49 6.43
CA LEU A 183 10.22 13.66 6.38
C LEU A 183 10.85 12.63 5.43
N MET A 184 10.57 11.34 5.65
CA MET A 184 11.08 10.25 4.80
C MET A 184 10.64 10.43 3.34
N LEU A 185 9.40 10.85 3.11
CA LEU A 185 8.87 11.12 1.78
C LEU A 185 9.68 12.21 1.07
N ARG A 186 9.98 13.32 1.76
CA ARG A 186 10.78 14.43 1.20
C ARG A 186 12.23 14.06 0.98
N GLU A 187 12.84 13.32 1.90
CA GLU A 187 14.21 12.80 1.75
C GLU A 187 14.34 11.85 0.55
N ALA A 188 13.30 11.07 0.25
CA ALA A 188 13.21 10.23 -0.92
C ALA A 188 12.86 10.98 -2.22
N GLY A 189 12.73 12.31 -2.20
CA GLY A 189 12.37 13.15 -3.36
C GLY A 189 10.87 13.18 -3.68
N GLY A 190 10.03 12.70 -2.78
CA GLY A 190 8.58 12.76 -2.87
C GLY A 190 7.99 14.12 -2.47
N THR A 191 6.69 14.27 -2.71
CA THR A 191 5.94 15.51 -2.45
C THR A 191 4.69 15.21 -1.62
N ASP A 192 4.15 16.21 -0.92
CA ASP A 192 2.97 16.03 -0.07
C ASP A 192 1.74 15.48 -0.84
N GLN A 193 1.71 15.64 -2.17
CA GLN A 193 0.71 15.05 -3.07
C GLN A 193 0.70 13.51 -3.02
N VAL A 194 1.84 12.87 -2.75
CA VAL A 194 1.93 11.41 -2.60
C VAL A 194 1.13 10.95 -1.38
N GLU A 195 1.24 11.65 -0.26
CA GLU A 195 0.49 11.34 0.96
C GLU A 195 -1.02 11.48 0.74
N VAL A 196 -1.44 12.52 0.00
CA VAL A 196 -2.84 12.71 -0.40
C VAL A 196 -3.32 11.55 -1.28
N ALA A 197 -2.49 11.07 -2.22
CA ALA A 197 -2.82 9.93 -3.06
C ALA A 197 -2.94 8.63 -2.25
N VAL A 198 -2.01 8.38 -1.31
CA VAL A 198 -2.05 7.20 -0.43
C VAL A 198 -3.34 7.19 0.39
N LYS A 199 -3.68 8.30 1.07
CA LYS A 199 -4.92 8.39 1.86
C LYS A 199 -6.18 8.16 1.00
N LYS A 200 -6.22 8.68 -0.22
CA LYS A 200 -7.32 8.40 -1.17
C LYS A 200 -7.42 6.91 -1.54
N SER A 201 -6.28 6.25 -1.75
CA SER A 201 -6.24 4.81 -2.01
C SER A 201 -6.73 3.98 -0.82
N LEU A 202 -6.34 4.32 0.42
CA LEU A 202 -6.82 3.62 1.62
C LEU A 202 -8.33 3.76 1.81
N ALA A 203 -8.87 4.98 1.62
CA ALA A 203 -10.31 5.21 1.63
C ALA A 203 -11.04 4.41 0.53
N TRP A 204 -10.45 4.32 -0.67
CA TRP A 204 -10.99 3.49 -1.74
C TRP A 204 -10.97 2.00 -1.37
N PHE A 205 -9.86 1.48 -0.82
CA PHE A 205 -9.79 0.08 -0.37
C PHE A 205 -10.86 -0.23 0.66
N LYS A 206 -11.05 0.63 1.67
CA LYS A 206 -12.14 0.50 2.64
C LYS A 206 -13.51 0.40 1.95
N SER A 207 -13.77 1.21 0.93
CA SER A 207 -15.05 1.18 0.19
C SER A 207 -15.26 -0.08 -0.68
N LYS A 208 -14.20 -0.86 -0.92
CA LYS A 208 -14.20 -2.05 -1.80
C LYS A 208 -14.04 -3.37 -1.06
N GLN A 209 -14.03 -3.37 0.28
CA GLN A 209 -13.97 -4.60 1.06
C GLN A 209 -15.26 -5.42 0.86
N ASN A 210 -15.11 -6.72 0.64
CA ASN A 210 -16.22 -7.66 0.54
C ASN A 210 -16.87 -7.88 1.92
N PRO A 211 -18.13 -8.36 1.98
CA PRO A 211 -18.80 -8.62 3.26
C PRO A 211 -18.09 -9.62 4.18
N ASP A 212 -17.28 -10.53 3.62
CA ASP A 212 -16.48 -11.51 4.36
C ASP A 212 -15.11 -10.97 4.84
N GLY A 213 -14.83 -9.68 4.60
CA GLY A 213 -13.57 -9.03 4.96
C GLY A 213 -12.47 -9.12 3.91
N SER A 214 -12.66 -9.89 2.84
CA SER A 214 -11.67 -10.04 1.76
C SER A 214 -11.69 -8.87 0.77
N TRP A 215 -10.67 -8.81 -0.09
CA TRP A 215 -10.65 -7.95 -1.28
C TRP A 215 -10.54 -8.75 -2.57
N GLY A 216 -11.02 -8.16 -3.66
CA GLY A 216 -10.97 -8.74 -4.99
C GLY A 216 -12.08 -9.76 -5.26
N ARG A 217 -12.21 -10.15 -6.54
CA ARG A 217 -13.19 -11.17 -7.00
C ARG A 217 -12.53 -12.53 -7.24
N SER A 218 -11.29 -12.53 -7.68
CA SER A 218 -10.42 -13.69 -7.86
C SER A 218 -9.13 -13.48 -7.07
N HIS A 219 -8.47 -14.58 -6.67
CA HIS A 219 -7.26 -14.56 -5.84
C HIS A 219 -7.42 -13.69 -4.59
N ASN A 220 -8.59 -13.79 -3.95
CA ASN A 220 -8.96 -12.95 -2.81
C ASN A 220 -8.00 -13.09 -1.61
N VAL A 221 -7.24 -14.18 -1.52
CA VAL A 221 -6.15 -14.31 -0.53
C VAL A 221 -4.99 -13.36 -0.85
N ALA A 222 -4.46 -13.38 -2.08
CA ALA A 222 -3.42 -12.42 -2.49
C ALA A 222 -3.92 -10.97 -2.42
N MET A 223 -5.12 -10.70 -2.94
CA MET A 223 -5.66 -9.34 -2.97
C MET A 223 -5.87 -8.78 -1.56
N THR A 224 -6.34 -9.62 -0.62
CA THR A 224 -6.46 -9.24 0.79
C THR A 224 -5.08 -8.99 1.39
N GLY A 225 -4.10 -9.86 1.16
CA GLY A 225 -2.74 -9.65 1.68
C GLY A 225 -2.08 -8.37 1.16
N LEU A 226 -2.17 -8.09 -0.14
CA LEU A 226 -1.65 -6.83 -0.72
C LEU A 226 -2.34 -5.60 -0.11
N THR A 227 -3.67 -5.65 0.03
CA THR A 227 -4.44 -4.52 0.57
C THR A 227 -4.11 -4.28 2.04
N LEU A 228 -3.94 -5.34 2.84
CA LEU A 228 -3.47 -5.23 4.22
C LEU A 228 -2.07 -4.63 4.29
N LEU A 229 -1.14 -5.04 3.43
CA LEU A 229 0.20 -4.44 3.37
C LEU A 229 0.15 -2.94 3.04
N CYS A 230 -0.83 -2.46 2.27
CA CYS A 230 -1.02 -1.02 2.06
C CYS A 230 -1.45 -0.30 3.35
N PHE A 231 -2.41 -0.85 4.10
CA PHE A 231 -2.82 -0.28 5.39
C PHE A 231 -1.68 -0.29 6.41
N LEU A 232 -1.05 -1.46 6.61
CA LEU A 232 0.06 -1.62 7.55
C LEU A 232 1.30 -0.82 7.14
N GLY A 233 1.54 -0.66 5.83
CA GLY A 233 2.55 0.21 5.24
C GLY A 233 2.35 1.69 5.56
N HIS A 234 1.12 2.11 5.81
CA HIS A 234 0.78 3.45 6.29
C HIS A 234 0.64 3.54 7.83
N CYS A 235 0.90 2.43 8.53
CA CYS A 235 0.71 2.24 9.98
C CYS A 235 -0.77 2.23 10.43
N GLU A 236 -1.68 1.93 9.52
CA GLU A 236 -3.09 1.74 9.83
C GLU A 236 -3.32 0.26 10.23
N GLY A 237 -3.39 0.01 11.54
CA GLY A 237 -3.62 -1.32 12.11
C GLY A 237 -5.02 -1.49 12.70
N THR A 238 -5.24 -2.54 13.49
CA THR A 238 -6.53 -2.82 14.15
C THR A 238 -6.96 -1.73 15.14
N GLN A 239 -6.00 -0.97 15.65
CA GLN A 239 -6.19 0.19 16.54
C GLN A 239 -6.61 1.47 15.79
N SER A 240 -6.60 1.48 14.46
CA SER A 240 -6.91 2.68 13.69
C SER A 240 -8.36 3.11 13.91
N ASN A 241 -8.57 4.41 14.16
CA ASN A 241 -9.90 4.97 14.32
C ASN A 241 -10.73 4.85 13.02
N GLU A 242 -10.10 5.04 11.86
CA GLU A 242 -10.81 5.02 10.57
C GLU A 242 -10.82 3.63 9.94
N TYR A 243 -9.70 2.90 10.02
CA TYR A 243 -9.49 1.66 9.28
C TYR A 243 -9.45 0.41 10.16
N GLY A 244 -9.54 0.53 11.49
CA GLY A 244 -9.35 -0.58 12.42
C GLY A 244 -10.29 -1.76 12.17
N ASP A 245 -11.58 -1.51 11.97
CA ASP A 245 -12.58 -2.54 11.63
C ASP A 245 -12.28 -3.18 10.26
N THR A 246 -11.93 -2.37 9.26
CA THR A 246 -11.56 -2.83 7.91
C THR A 246 -10.34 -3.75 7.95
N VAL A 247 -9.28 -3.35 8.64
CA VAL A 247 -8.04 -4.14 8.81
C VAL A 247 -8.31 -5.41 9.59
N SER A 248 -9.09 -5.33 10.68
CA SER A 248 -9.44 -6.48 11.51
C SER A 248 -10.18 -7.56 10.71
N LYS A 249 -11.14 -7.17 9.87
CA LYS A 249 -11.87 -8.09 8.99
C LYS A 249 -10.97 -8.75 7.95
N GLY A 250 -10.02 -8.00 7.38
CA GLY A 250 -9.03 -8.55 6.45
C GLY A 250 -8.11 -9.58 7.09
N ILE A 251 -7.61 -9.27 8.29
CA ILE A 251 -6.78 -10.21 9.07
C ILE A 251 -7.59 -11.46 9.42
N ALA A 252 -8.83 -11.29 9.89
CA ALA A 252 -9.71 -12.40 10.24
C ALA A 252 -9.97 -13.32 9.04
N PHE A 253 -10.18 -12.77 7.85
CA PHE A 253 -10.34 -13.55 6.62
C PHE A 253 -9.10 -14.43 6.32
N LEU A 254 -7.89 -13.85 6.35
CA LEU A 254 -6.66 -14.62 6.10
C LEU A 254 -6.38 -15.64 7.20
N LEU A 255 -6.65 -15.27 8.46
CA LEU A 255 -6.48 -16.16 9.60
C LEU A 255 -7.42 -17.37 9.51
N ASP A 256 -8.69 -17.17 9.16
CA ASP A 256 -9.65 -18.25 8.90
C ASP A 256 -9.16 -19.21 7.80
N LYS A 257 -8.61 -18.67 6.71
CA LYS A 257 -7.99 -19.49 5.65
C LYS A 257 -6.83 -20.32 6.17
N SER A 258 -5.91 -19.69 6.91
CA SER A 258 -4.76 -20.37 7.50
C SER A 258 -5.18 -21.50 8.43
N LEU A 259 -6.13 -21.23 9.34
CA LEU A 259 -6.60 -22.22 10.32
C LEU A 259 -7.29 -23.42 9.66
N LYS A 260 -8.13 -23.20 8.65
CA LYS A 260 -8.81 -24.26 7.90
C LYS A 260 -7.87 -25.16 7.11
N HIS A 261 -6.69 -24.65 6.74
CA HIS A 261 -5.73 -25.35 5.88
C HIS A 261 -4.35 -25.49 6.54
N ASN A 262 -4.31 -25.51 7.88
CA ASN A 262 -3.13 -25.73 8.69
C ASN A 262 -1.89 -24.89 8.27
N GLY A 263 -2.08 -23.59 8.07
CA GLY A 263 -1.04 -22.65 7.66
C GLY A 263 -1.07 -22.29 6.18
N MET A 264 -1.57 -23.17 5.31
CA MET A 264 -1.66 -22.90 3.87
C MET A 264 -2.75 -21.86 3.58
N MET A 265 -2.49 -20.93 2.67
CA MET A 265 -3.45 -19.85 2.33
C MET A 265 -3.50 -19.64 0.83
N ALA A 266 -4.66 -19.90 0.22
CA ALA A 266 -4.93 -19.57 -1.17
C ALA A 266 -6.44 -19.55 -1.42
N SER A 267 -6.88 -18.87 -2.47
CA SER A 267 -8.27 -19.00 -2.94
C SER A 267 -8.52 -20.38 -3.56
N GLN A 268 -7.52 -20.96 -4.21
CA GLN A 268 -7.56 -22.28 -4.85
C GLN A 268 -6.20 -22.97 -4.72
N PHE A 269 -6.19 -24.27 -4.41
CA PHE A 269 -4.96 -25.02 -4.10
C PHE A 269 -4.38 -25.82 -5.28
N GLY A 270 -5.15 -26.04 -6.35
CA GLY A 270 -4.76 -26.92 -7.46
C GLY A 270 -3.97 -26.25 -8.60
N GLY A 271 -3.74 -24.94 -8.56
CA GLY A 271 -3.13 -24.17 -9.66
C GLY A 271 -1.76 -23.57 -9.31
N ASN A 272 -1.03 -23.09 -10.32
CA ASN A 272 0.30 -22.50 -10.12
C ASN A 272 0.30 -21.22 -9.25
N SER A 273 -0.83 -20.55 -9.09
CA SER A 273 -0.93 -19.25 -8.42
C SER A 273 -0.87 -19.33 -6.89
N TRP A 274 -1.17 -20.48 -6.30
CA TRP A 274 -1.38 -20.57 -4.85
C TRP A 274 -0.13 -20.19 -4.05
N VAL A 275 1.08 -20.45 -4.59
CA VAL A 275 2.34 -20.11 -3.93
C VAL A 275 2.55 -18.59 -3.78
N TYR A 276 2.04 -17.81 -4.74
CA TYR A 276 2.04 -16.34 -4.65
C TYR A 276 1.05 -15.87 -3.60
N GLU A 277 -0.18 -16.37 -3.66
CA GLU A 277 -1.24 -16.02 -2.71
C GLU A 277 -0.81 -16.32 -1.28
N HIS A 278 -0.22 -17.49 -1.09
CA HIS A 278 0.28 -17.94 0.20
C HIS A 278 1.40 -17.03 0.71
N ALA A 279 2.41 -16.71 -0.10
CA ALA A 279 3.50 -15.85 0.34
C ALA A 279 3.04 -14.42 0.65
N ILE A 280 2.18 -13.85 -0.18
CA ILE A 280 1.60 -12.51 0.03
C ILE A 280 0.78 -12.46 1.33
N ALA A 281 -0.07 -13.47 1.57
CA ALA A 281 -0.85 -13.54 2.79
C ALA A 281 0.02 -13.77 4.04
N THR A 282 1.05 -14.62 3.94
CA THR A 282 2.02 -14.83 5.04
C THR A 282 2.76 -13.53 5.36
N TYR A 283 3.15 -12.76 4.34
CA TYR A 283 3.76 -11.45 4.55
C TYR A 283 2.80 -10.52 5.31
N ALA A 284 1.56 -10.37 4.85
CA ALA A 284 0.58 -9.51 5.50
C ALA A 284 0.31 -9.91 6.96
N LEU A 285 0.10 -11.20 7.24
CA LEU A 285 -0.11 -11.68 8.62
C LEU A 285 1.13 -11.51 9.51
N SER A 286 2.33 -11.59 8.93
CA SER A 286 3.58 -11.36 9.67
C SER A 286 3.74 -9.89 10.07
N GLU A 287 3.42 -8.95 9.18
CA GLU A 287 3.40 -7.52 9.56
C GLU A 287 2.29 -7.27 10.60
N ALA A 288 1.09 -7.83 10.41
CA ALA A 288 0.00 -7.70 11.37
C ALA A 288 0.39 -8.23 12.76
N LEU A 289 1.12 -9.35 12.85
CA LEU A 289 1.62 -9.89 14.11
C LEU A 289 2.63 -8.95 14.77
N THR A 290 3.50 -8.33 13.97
CA THR A 290 4.47 -7.34 14.45
C THR A 290 3.76 -6.15 15.10
N PHE A 291 2.73 -5.62 14.44
CA PHE A 291 1.90 -4.54 14.97
C PHE A 291 1.09 -4.96 16.19
N SER A 292 0.48 -6.15 16.17
CA SER A 292 -0.29 -6.72 17.28
C SER A 292 0.56 -6.84 18.55
N ARG A 293 1.80 -7.32 18.43
CA ARG A 293 2.76 -7.41 19.54
C ARG A 293 3.19 -6.04 20.04
N GLY A 294 3.60 -5.16 19.12
CA GLY A 294 4.07 -3.83 19.48
C GLY A 294 2.96 -3.04 20.17
N LEU A 295 1.78 -2.97 19.58
CA LEU A 295 0.68 -2.17 20.10
C LEU A 295 -0.09 -2.86 21.24
N GLN A 296 0.38 -4.01 21.71
CA GLN A 296 -0.20 -4.77 22.82
C GLN A 296 -1.68 -5.16 22.60
N PHE A 297 -2.06 -5.42 21.34
CA PHE A 297 -3.37 -5.93 20.95
C PHE A 297 -3.24 -7.35 20.44
N PRO A 298 -3.21 -8.38 21.31
CA PRO A 298 -3.02 -9.75 20.90
C PRO A 298 -4.18 -10.23 20.02
N ILE A 299 -3.84 -10.81 18.87
CA ILE A 299 -4.79 -11.50 17.99
C ILE A 299 -4.62 -13.00 18.23
N PRO A 300 -5.61 -13.69 18.80
CA PRO A 300 -5.53 -15.14 19.04
C PRO A 300 -5.18 -15.90 17.77
N GLU A 301 -4.39 -16.96 17.90
CA GLU A 301 -3.93 -17.83 16.81
C GLU A 301 -3.06 -17.18 15.72
N LEU A 302 -2.87 -15.86 15.70
CA LEU A 302 -2.10 -15.19 14.66
C LEU A 302 -0.64 -15.64 14.61
N GLU A 303 0.00 -15.80 15.78
CA GLU A 303 1.38 -16.30 15.85
C GLU A 303 1.51 -17.73 15.32
N SER A 304 0.61 -18.61 15.73
CA SER A 304 0.54 -20.00 15.26
C SER A 304 0.33 -20.06 13.74
N ALA A 305 -0.58 -19.23 13.21
CA ALA A 305 -0.84 -19.11 11.78
C ALA A 305 0.38 -18.62 11.00
N VAL A 306 1.06 -17.57 11.46
CA VAL A 306 2.29 -17.05 10.83
C VAL A 306 3.40 -18.09 10.86
N GLN A 307 3.61 -18.77 12.00
CA GLN A 307 4.65 -19.78 12.14
C GLN A 307 4.42 -20.96 11.18
N LYS A 308 3.20 -21.49 11.11
CA LYS A 308 2.87 -22.60 10.19
C LYS A 308 3.01 -22.20 8.73
N ALA A 309 2.52 -21.01 8.38
CA ALA A 309 2.58 -20.50 7.02
C ALA A 309 4.02 -20.26 6.53
N ALA A 310 4.84 -19.62 7.36
CA ALA A 310 6.27 -19.43 7.07
C ALA A 310 7.03 -20.76 7.03
N THR A 311 6.68 -21.72 7.89
CA THR A 311 7.26 -23.08 7.84
C THR A 311 6.95 -23.76 6.51
N LEU A 312 5.72 -23.63 5.99
CA LEU A 312 5.34 -24.18 4.70
C LEU A 312 6.19 -23.58 3.55
N ILE A 313 6.49 -22.28 3.59
CA ILE A 313 7.43 -21.64 2.65
C ILE A 313 8.83 -22.26 2.77
N ILE A 314 9.34 -22.44 3.99
CA ILE A 314 10.67 -23.03 4.23
C ILE A 314 10.75 -24.46 3.68
N THR A 315 9.74 -25.28 3.97
CA THR A 315 9.71 -26.68 3.50
C THR A 315 9.47 -26.79 2.00
N GLY A 316 8.88 -25.78 1.38
CA GLY A 316 8.62 -25.72 -0.05
C GLY A 316 9.83 -25.29 -0.90
N GLN A 317 10.97 -24.99 -0.28
CA GLN A 317 12.18 -24.61 -1.01
C GLN A 317 12.72 -25.79 -1.82
N THR A 318 13.13 -25.55 -3.06
CA THR A 318 13.74 -26.59 -3.90
C THR A 318 15.14 -26.97 -3.40
N LYS A 319 15.65 -28.13 -3.83
CA LYS A 319 17.03 -28.55 -3.57
C LYS A 319 18.06 -27.52 -4.01
N GLU A 320 17.78 -26.73 -5.03
CA GLU A 320 18.66 -25.68 -5.58
C GLU A 320 18.60 -24.36 -4.79
N GLY A 321 17.61 -24.18 -3.92
CA GLY A 321 17.51 -23.00 -3.05
C GLY A 321 16.50 -21.95 -3.47
N GLY A 322 15.90 -22.06 -4.66
CA GLY A 322 14.78 -21.22 -5.05
C GLY A 322 13.42 -21.83 -4.70
N TRP A 323 12.39 -21.30 -5.33
CA TRP A 323 11.02 -21.80 -5.29
C TRP A 323 10.44 -21.82 -6.70
N ASP A 324 9.50 -22.72 -6.92
CA ASP A 324 8.74 -22.80 -8.16
C ASP A 324 7.23 -22.98 -7.86
N TYR A 325 6.42 -22.94 -8.91
CA TYR A 325 4.98 -23.18 -8.86
C TYR A 325 4.66 -24.49 -8.16
N GLY A 326 3.70 -24.40 -7.23
CA GLY A 326 3.29 -25.52 -6.40
C GLY A 326 4.38 -26.09 -5.49
N TYR A 327 5.49 -25.37 -5.30
CA TYR A 327 6.68 -25.87 -4.61
C TYR A 327 7.22 -27.17 -5.25
N ALA A 328 7.11 -27.26 -6.58
CA ALA A 328 7.64 -28.39 -7.34
C ALA A 328 9.18 -28.35 -7.38
N ASP A 329 9.83 -29.42 -6.96
CA ASP A 329 11.29 -29.58 -7.10
C ASP A 329 11.62 -30.37 -8.37
N LYS A 330 11.51 -29.69 -9.53
CA LYS A 330 11.72 -30.28 -10.86
C LYS A 330 12.95 -29.72 -11.59
N GLY A 331 13.88 -29.11 -10.85
CA GLY A 331 15.10 -28.49 -11.43
C GLY A 331 14.85 -27.13 -12.10
N ARG A 332 13.74 -26.46 -11.76
CA ARG A 332 13.46 -25.08 -12.14
C ARG A 332 13.16 -24.29 -10.88
N ASN A 333 13.55 -23.02 -10.89
CA ASN A 333 13.19 -22.01 -9.91
C ASN A 333 12.76 -20.74 -10.64
N ASP A 334 11.80 -20.01 -10.07
CA ASP A 334 11.22 -18.82 -10.66
C ASP A 334 11.47 -17.60 -9.75
N LEU A 335 12.31 -16.66 -10.20
CA LEU A 335 12.70 -15.50 -9.40
C LEU A 335 11.50 -14.66 -8.92
N SER A 336 10.42 -14.61 -9.70
CA SER A 336 9.24 -13.86 -9.27
C SER A 336 8.51 -14.53 -8.10
N VAL A 337 8.53 -15.87 -8.06
CA VAL A 337 8.11 -16.66 -6.89
C VAL A 337 9.09 -16.35 -5.76
N VAL A 338 10.39 -16.67 -5.92
CA VAL A 338 11.46 -16.46 -4.91
C VAL A 338 11.36 -15.11 -4.20
N GLY A 339 11.14 -14.03 -4.95
CA GLY A 339 10.97 -12.68 -4.38
C GLY A 339 9.90 -12.61 -3.29
N TRP A 340 8.71 -13.15 -3.55
CA TRP A 340 7.60 -13.15 -2.59
C TRP A 340 7.86 -14.05 -1.38
N GLN A 341 8.41 -15.26 -1.56
CA GLN A 341 8.75 -16.12 -0.42
C GLN A 341 9.81 -15.47 0.47
N MET A 342 10.83 -14.83 -0.12
CA MET A 342 11.85 -14.12 0.65
C MET A 342 11.29 -12.91 1.42
N GLN A 343 10.36 -12.14 0.84
CA GLN A 343 9.68 -11.06 1.57
C GLN A 343 8.88 -11.59 2.76
N ALA A 344 8.10 -12.67 2.53
CA ALA A 344 7.29 -13.29 3.56
C ALA A 344 8.15 -13.82 4.73
N LEU A 345 9.26 -14.50 4.42
CA LEU A 345 10.20 -15.00 5.42
C LEU A 345 10.89 -13.86 6.19
N LYS A 346 11.26 -12.78 5.52
CA LYS A 346 11.81 -11.59 6.18
C LYS A 346 10.84 -11.02 7.21
N ALA A 347 9.58 -10.84 6.81
CA ALA A 347 8.56 -10.31 7.69
C ALA A 347 8.24 -11.26 8.85
N ALA A 348 8.17 -12.58 8.58
CA ALA A 348 7.96 -13.58 9.63
C ALA A 348 9.11 -13.59 10.65
N LYS A 349 10.36 -13.45 10.20
CA LYS A 349 11.50 -13.30 11.11
C LYS A 349 11.41 -12.02 11.94
N ALA A 350 11.05 -10.91 11.31
CA ALA A 350 10.90 -9.61 11.98
C ALA A 350 9.75 -9.60 13.01
N SER A 351 8.71 -10.41 12.79
CA SER A 351 7.62 -10.54 13.75
C SER A 351 8.00 -11.32 15.00
N GLY A 352 9.14 -12.03 14.99
CA GLY A 352 9.70 -12.74 16.14
C GLY A 352 9.17 -14.16 16.34
N VAL A 353 8.62 -14.80 15.30
CA VAL A 353 8.24 -16.22 15.36
C VAL A 353 9.47 -17.12 15.21
N LYS A 354 9.45 -18.29 15.85
CA LYS A 354 10.54 -19.27 15.74
C LYS A 354 10.38 -20.09 14.46
N LEU A 355 11.38 -20.00 13.58
CA LEU A 355 11.39 -20.69 12.28
C LEU A 355 12.60 -21.62 12.20
N GLU A 356 12.33 -22.92 12.16
CA GLU A 356 13.37 -23.93 11.95
C GLU A 356 13.94 -23.84 10.52
N ASN A 357 15.22 -24.14 10.36
CA ASN A 357 15.95 -24.10 9.08
C ASN A 357 16.01 -22.73 8.37
N PHE A 358 15.49 -21.66 8.97
CA PHE A 358 15.42 -20.33 8.38
C PHE A 358 16.74 -19.85 7.77
N ASP A 359 17.83 -19.85 8.54
CA ASP A 359 19.12 -19.32 8.05
C ASP A 359 19.69 -20.16 6.90
N ARG A 360 19.45 -21.48 6.91
CA ARG A 360 19.82 -22.37 5.80
C ARG A 360 19.03 -22.01 4.54
N THR A 361 17.72 -21.82 4.68
CA THR A 361 16.82 -21.47 3.60
C THR A 361 17.22 -20.14 2.95
N ILE A 362 17.44 -19.10 3.76
CA ILE A 362 17.86 -17.78 3.24
C ILE A 362 19.22 -17.86 2.54
N ARG A 363 20.22 -18.54 3.13
CA ARG A 363 21.53 -18.71 2.49
C ARG A 363 21.40 -19.34 1.11
N LYS A 364 20.72 -20.49 1.00
CA LYS A 364 20.51 -21.18 -0.28
C LYS A 364 19.78 -20.31 -1.32
N ALA A 365 18.79 -19.55 -0.89
CA ALA A 365 18.07 -18.63 -1.78
C ALA A 365 19.00 -17.53 -2.31
N THR A 366 19.80 -16.93 -1.44
CA THR A 366 20.77 -15.90 -1.85
C THR A 366 21.89 -16.45 -2.73
N ASP A 367 22.33 -17.69 -2.51
CA ASP A 367 23.31 -18.37 -3.37
C ASP A 367 22.71 -18.61 -4.75
N TRP A 368 21.48 -19.15 -4.82
CA TRP A 368 20.78 -19.34 -6.08
C TRP A 368 20.57 -18.02 -6.86
N LEU A 369 20.23 -16.93 -6.16
CA LEU A 369 20.13 -15.60 -6.77
C LEU A 369 21.44 -15.15 -7.40
N ALA A 370 22.55 -15.30 -6.69
CA ALA A 370 23.87 -14.84 -7.14
C ALA A 370 24.46 -15.74 -8.24
N ASP A 371 24.27 -17.05 -8.15
CA ASP A 371 24.93 -18.03 -9.01
C ASP A 371 24.10 -18.39 -10.25
N THR A 372 22.77 -18.29 -10.16
CA THR A 372 21.86 -18.73 -11.23
C THR A 372 21.02 -17.58 -11.80
N ALA A 373 20.33 -16.81 -10.94
CA ALA A 373 19.39 -15.80 -11.43
C ALA A 373 20.08 -14.53 -11.96
N TYR A 374 21.25 -14.20 -11.42
CA TYR A 374 22.08 -13.08 -11.85
C TYR A 374 22.82 -13.39 -13.14
N LEU A 375 22.71 -12.49 -14.12
CA LEU A 375 23.29 -12.66 -15.45
C LEU A 375 24.55 -11.80 -15.69
N GLY A 376 25.02 -11.08 -14.68
CA GLY A 376 26.03 -10.02 -14.85
C GLY A 376 25.41 -8.65 -15.14
N ASP A 377 26.23 -7.60 -15.06
CA ASP A 377 25.86 -6.20 -15.33
C ASP A 377 24.60 -5.69 -14.61
N GLY A 378 24.36 -6.16 -13.39
CA GLY A 378 23.17 -5.78 -12.62
C GLY A 378 21.86 -6.39 -13.14
N LYS A 379 21.89 -7.36 -14.06
CA LYS A 379 20.69 -7.95 -14.67
C LYS A 379 20.32 -9.28 -14.03
N PHE A 380 19.01 -9.52 -13.92
CA PHE A 380 18.48 -10.80 -13.47
C PHE A 380 17.46 -11.37 -14.47
N ALA A 381 17.27 -12.69 -14.38
CA ALA A 381 16.27 -13.45 -15.14
C ALA A 381 15.39 -14.29 -14.23
N TYR A 382 14.26 -14.76 -14.78
CA TYR A 382 13.34 -15.65 -14.07
C TYR A 382 14.02 -16.96 -13.63
N SER A 383 14.77 -17.59 -14.52
CA SER A 383 15.39 -18.91 -14.30
C SER A 383 16.80 -19.01 -14.90
N GLY A 384 17.55 -17.90 -14.93
CA GLY A 384 18.96 -17.88 -15.37
C GLY A 384 19.21 -17.64 -16.86
N ALA A 385 18.20 -17.26 -17.64
CA ALA A 385 18.38 -16.76 -19.01
C ALA A 385 17.29 -15.73 -19.36
N GLY A 386 17.63 -14.79 -20.26
CA GLY A 386 16.70 -13.76 -20.72
C GLY A 386 16.50 -12.66 -19.67
N ALA A 387 17.41 -11.68 -19.65
CA ALA A 387 17.35 -10.55 -18.73
C ALA A 387 15.97 -9.88 -18.74
N ASN A 388 15.41 -9.63 -17.56
CA ASN A 388 14.11 -9.01 -17.40
C ASN A 388 14.21 -7.84 -16.39
N PRO A 389 13.77 -6.62 -16.75
CA PRO A 389 13.85 -5.46 -15.84
C PRO A 389 13.07 -5.64 -14.53
N GLY A 390 11.91 -6.29 -14.57
CA GLY A 390 11.13 -6.61 -13.36
C GLY A 390 11.88 -7.58 -12.45
N MET A 391 12.46 -8.64 -13.03
CA MET A 391 13.30 -9.58 -12.28
C MET A 391 14.56 -8.93 -11.75
N THR A 392 15.11 -7.96 -12.47
CA THR A 392 16.25 -7.15 -12.00
C THR A 392 15.90 -6.40 -10.73
N ALA A 393 14.73 -5.77 -10.66
CA ALA A 393 14.26 -5.13 -9.43
C ALA A 393 14.06 -6.14 -8.28
N VAL A 394 13.45 -7.29 -8.57
CA VAL A 394 13.22 -8.35 -7.57
C VAL A 394 14.53 -8.91 -7.01
N GLY A 395 15.45 -9.33 -7.89
CA GLY A 395 16.75 -9.88 -7.49
C GLY A 395 17.59 -8.87 -6.71
N SER A 396 17.62 -7.62 -7.16
CA SER A 396 18.33 -6.54 -6.46
C SER A 396 17.77 -6.29 -5.06
N LEU A 397 16.43 -6.22 -4.92
CA LEU A 397 15.79 -6.05 -3.62
C LEU A 397 16.10 -7.22 -2.68
N CYS A 398 16.02 -8.45 -3.17
CA CYS A 398 16.36 -9.63 -2.36
C CYS A 398 17.81 -9.57 -1.86
N LEU A 399 18.79 -9.30 -2.73
CA LEU A 399 20.19 -9.23 -2.30
C LEU A 399 20.47 -8.05 -1.37
N GLN A 400 19.81 -6.90 -1.57
CA GLN A 400 19.92 -5.74 -0.69
C GLN A 400 19.40 -6.05 0.72
N GLN A 401 18.27 -6.73 0.83
CA GLN A 401 17.64 -7.02 2.13
C GLN A 401 18.40 -8.03 2.98
N TRP A 402 19.19 -8.89 2.37
CA TRP A 402 19.93 -9.98 3.02
C TRP A 402 21.45 -9.75 3.02
N ASP A 403 21.87 -8.49 2.87
CA ASP A 403 23.25 -7.99 2.96
C ASP A 403 24.28 -8.73 2.08
N LYS A 404 23.84 -9.25 0.93
CA LYS A 404 24.72 -9.77 -0.13
C LYS A 404 24.98 -8.76 -1.24
N ALA A 405 24.40 -7.56 -1.19
CA ALA A 405 24.71 -6.49 -2.14
C ALA A 405 26.19 -6.04 -2.09
N LYS A 406 26.89 -6.27 -0.98
CA LYS A 406 28.33 -6.01 -0.82
C LYS A 406 29.23 -7.13 -1.37
N ALA A 407 28.67 -8.31 -1.68
CA ALA A 407 29.43 -9.39 -2.29
C ALA A 407 29.58 -9.09 -3.79
N SER A 408 30.64 -8.37 -4.13
CA SER A 408 31.21 -8.48 -5.47
C SER A 408 31.35 -9.97 -5.79
N PRO A 409 30.95 -10.46 -6.98
CA PRO A 409 31.30 -11.80 -7.43
C PRO A 409 32.81 -11.83 -7.79
N SER A 410 33.67 -11.49 -6.82
CA SER A 410 35.11 -11.71 -6.89
C SER A 410 35.36 -13.17 -6.54
N GLY A 411 35.13 -14.05 -7.52
CA GLY A 411 35.29 -15.49 -7.32
C GLY A 411 35.43 -16.32 -8.59
N LYS A 412 35.52 -15.70 -9.77
CA LYS A 412 35.96 -16.40 -10.99
C LYS A 412 36.96 -15.52 -11.72
N VAL A 413 38.24 -15.73 -11.38
CA VAL A 413 39.36 -15.58 -12.31
C VAL A 413 39.51 -16.92 -13.01
#